data_AF-A0A415V6A3-F1
#
_entry.id   AF-A0A415V6A3-F1
#
_cell.length_a   1.000
_cell.length_b   1.000
_cell.length_c   1.000
_cell.angle_alpha   90.00
_cell.angle_beta   90.00
_cell.angle_gamma   90.00
#
_symmetry.space_group_name_H-M   'P 1'
#
loop_
_entity.id
_entity.type
_entity.pdbx_description
1 polymer ?
#
loop_
_entity_poly.entity_id
_entity_poly.type
_entity_poly.pdbx_seq_one_letter_code
_entity_poly.pdbx_strand_id
1 'polypeptide(L)'
;MFPGIAKTDAIDAEVIARTALGVPRALRPAPEEPEGTASLRILSSQREFASSARTRAKNRLRATLLEADPALEGAVDPSSRWQVSMLAEFGGAAGCSAAGWRRFSNAARRAGAPAAGARRLWEALLASSRSGR
;
A
#
# COMPACT_ATOMS: atom_id res chain seq x y z
N MET A 1 11.62 48.76 12.24
CA MET A 1 11.87 48.81 10.79
C MET A 1 12.95 47.77 10.50
N PHE A 2 12.62 46.68 9.81
CA PHE A 2 13.59 45.64 9.47
C PHE A 2 14.39 46.08 8.24
N PRO A 3 15.72 46.31 8.34
CA PRO A 3 16.49 46.84 7.24
C PRO A 3 16.88 45.74 6.24
N GLY A 4 16.51 45.90 4.97
CA GLY A 4 17.26 45.41 3.80
C GLY A 4 17.55 43.91 3.64
N ILE A 5 16.78 43.00 4.23
CA ILE A 5 16.94 41.55 4.02
C ILE A 5 16.10 41.10 2.83
N ALA A 6 16.63 40.18 2.01
CA ALA A 6 15.87 39.55 0.93
C ALA A 6 14.56 38.96 1.47
N LYS A 7 13.45 39.23 0.79
CA LYS A 7 12.12 38.76 1.19
C LYS A 7 12.08 37.23 1.16
N THR A 8 11.75 36.61 2.29
CA THR A 8 11.55 35.16 2.41
C THR A 8 10.26 34.90 3.21
N ASP A 9 9.61 33.77 2.96
CA ASP A 9 8.38 33.39 3.68
C ASP A 9 8.58 33.32 5.20
N ALA A 10 9.80 32.94 5.65
CA ALA A 10 10.16 32.91 7.06
C ALA A 10 10.19 34.32 7.68
N ILE A 11 10.78 35.30 6.98
CA ILE A 11 10.82 36.69 7.44
C ILE A 11 9.43 37.31 7.41
N ASP A 12 8.63 37.04 6.38
CA ASP A 12 7.25 37.52 6.30
C ASP A 12 6.41 36.94 7.46
N ALA A 13 6.56 35.65 7.77
CA ALA A 13 5.89 35.01 8.90
C ALA A 13 6.28 35.63 10.26
N GLU A 14 7.58 35.90 10.48
CA GLU A 14 8.07 36.54 11.70
C GLU A 14 7.52 37.98 11.83
N VAL A 15 7.54 38.76 10.75
CA VAL A 15 7.01 40.13 10.72
C VAL A 15 5.51 40.14 11.01
N ILE A 16 4.74 39.23 10.42
CA ILE A 16 3.30 39.08 10.67
C ILE A 16 3.07 38.73 12.14
N ALA A 17 3.79 37.75 12.69
CA ALA A 17 3.66 37.33 14.09
C ALA A 17 4.00 38.47 15.06
N ARG A 18 5.07 39.22 14.78
CA ARG A 18 5.49 40.35 15.63
C ARG A 18 4.51 41.52 15.55
N THR A 19 3.96 41.79 14.37
CA THR A 19 2.92 42.81 14.18
C THR A 19 1.63 42.41 14.90
N ALA A 20 1.23 41.15 14.78
CA ALA A 20 0.10 40.54 15.47
C ALA A 20 0.17 40.70 17.00
N LEU A 21 1.35 40.54 17.60
CA LEU A 21 1.57 40.77 19.04
C LEU A 21 1.32 42.22 19.48
N GLY A 22 1.65 43.20 18.63
CA GLY A 22 1.48 44.63 18.93
C GLY A 22 0.06 45.17 18.69
N VAL A 23 -0.71 44.51 17.84
CA VAL A 23 -2.12 44.85 17.54
C VAL A 23 -3.01 43.60 17.57
N PRO A 24 -3.25 43.00 18.76
CA PRO A 24 -4.04 41.77 18.88
C PRO A 24 -5.47 41.91 18.33
N ARG A 25 -6.03 43.13 18.40
CA ARG A 25 -7.39 43.45 17.89
C ARG A 25 -7.48 43.44 16.37
N ALA A 26 -6.36 43.49 15.65
CA ALA A 26 -6.33 43.42 14.20
C ALA A 26 -6.37 41.97 13.67
N LEU A 27 -6.22 40.99 14.56
CA LEU A 27 -6.33 39.58 14.22
C LEU A 27 -7.80 39.14 14.27
N ARG A 28 -8.21 38.34 13.29
CA ARG A 28 -9.41 37.54 13.46
C ARG A 28 -9.15 36.42 14.47
N PRO A 29 -10.14 36.06 15.31
CA PRO A 29 -10.07 34.84 16.09
C PRO A 29 -9.78 33.65 15.18
N ALA A 30 -8.87 32.78 15.59
CA ALA A 30 -8.78 31.48 14.95
C ALA A 30 -10.14 30.79 15.13
N PRO A 31 -10.72 30.21 14.06
CA PRO A 31 -11.93 29.42 14.23
C PRO A 31 -11.64 28.30 15.23
N GLU A 32 -12.58 28.06 16.15
CA GLU A 32 -12.52 26.89 17.01
C GLU A 32 -12.41 25.64 16.13
N GLU A 33 -11.55 24.69 16.52
CA GLU A 33 -11.49 23.43 15.80
C GLU A 33 -12.86 22.74 15.93
N PRO A 34 -13.53 22.42 14.81
CA PRO A 34 -14.80 21.72 14.86
C PRO A 34 -14.67 20.42 15.65
N GLU A 35 -15.70 20.08 16.42
CA GLU A 35 -15.77 18.80 17.12
C GLU A 35 -15.50 17.65 16.13
N GLY A 36 -14.61 16.73 16.52
CA GLY A 36 -14.21 15.59 15.69
C GLY A 36 -13.03 15.84 14.75
N THR A 37 -12.47 17.04 14.65
CA THR A 37 -11.27 17.32 13.82
C THR A 37 -10.08 16.44 14.22
N ALA A 38 -9.85 16.25 15.52
CA ALA A 38 -8.81 15.34 16.02
C ALA A 38 -9.06 13.89 15.59
N SER A 39 -10.30 13.41 15.68
CA SER A 39 -10.69 12.07 15.23
C SER A 39 -10.49 11.89 13.73
N LEU A 40 -10.83 12.90 12.92
CA LEU A 40 -10.59 12.88 11.47
C LEU A 40 -9.09 12.83 11.14
N ARG A 41 -8.25 13.57 11.85
CA ARG A 41 -6.79 13.50 11.70
C ARG A 41 -6.25 12.10 12.01
N ILE A 42 -6.75 11.45 13.06
CA ILE A 42 -6.39 10.06 13.39
C ILE A 42 -6.83 9.09 12.29
N LEU A 43 -8.05 9.21 11.77
CA LEU A 43 -8.52 8.35 10.68
C LEU A 43 -7.74 8.57 9.38
N SER A 44 -7.38 9.82 9.08
CA SER A 44 -6.54 10.13 7.90
C SER A 44 -5.17 9.50 8.01
N SER A 45 -4.50 9.64 9.17
CA SER A 45 -3.17 9.06 9.39
C SER A 45 -3.21 7.53 9.36
N GLN A 46 -4.25 6.90 9.92
CA GLN A 46 -4.46 5.46 9.83
C GLN A 46 -4.65 4.99 8.38
N ARG A 47 -5.42 5.73 7.57
CA ARG A 47 -5.60 5.43 6.14
C ARG A 47 -4.29 5.54 5.37
N GLU A 48 -3.51 6.59 5.60
CA GLU A 48 -2.20 6.80 4.97
C GLU A 48 -1.22 5.68 5.33
N PHE A 49 -1.20 5.30 6.61
CA PHE A 49 -0.42 4.18 7.11
C PHE A 49 -0.83 2.87 6.43
N ALA A 50 -2.13 2.56 6.37
CA ALA A 50 -2.65 1.34 5.74
C ALA A 50 -2.32 1.29 4.24
N SER A 51 -2.41 2.42 3.54
CA SER A 51 -2.03 2.53 2.12
C SER A 51 -0.54 2.23 1.93
N SER A 52 0.32 2.84 2.75
CA SER A 52 1.76 2.63 2.73
C SER A 52 2.15 1.19 3.09
N ALA A 53 1.49 0.61 4.10
CA ALA A 53 1.67 -0.79 4.49
C ALA A 53 1.28 -1.75 3.37
N ARG A 54 0.16 -1.50 2.68
CA ARG A 54 -0.27 -2.29 1.51
C ARG A 54 0.75 -2.24 0.38
N THR A 55 1.30 -1.07 0.07
CA THR A 55 2.36 -0.93 -0.95
C THR A 55 3.62 -1.70 -0.56
N ARG A 56 4.08 -1.57 0.69
CA ARG A 56 5.23 -2.33 1.21
C ARG A 56 5.00 -3.84 1.14
N ALA A 57 3.80 -4.31 1.51
CA ALA A 57 3.46 -5.73 1.45
C ALA A 57 3.48 -6.26 0.00
N LYS A 58 2.93 -5.51 -0.96
CA LYS A 58 3.00 -5.87 -2.39
C LYS A 58 4.44 -5.94 -2.91
N ASN A 59 5.26 -4.96 -2.56
CA ASN A 59 6.65 -4.92 -2.99
C ASN A 59 7.47 -6.05 -2.36
N ARG A 60 7.21 -6.38 -1.08
CA ARG A 60 7.83 -7.52 -0.43
C ARG A 60 7.42 -8.84 -1.08
N LEU A 61 6.14 -9.02 -1.40
CA LEU A 61 5.67 -10.20 -2.13
C LEU A 61 6.36 -10.32 -3.50
N ARG A 62 6.46 -9.23 -4.25
CA ARG A 62 7.20 -9.23 -5.53
C ARG A 62 8.66 -9.60 -5.36
N ALA A 63 9.36 -9.03 -4.38
CA ALA A 63 10.75 -9.36 -4.10
C ALA A 63 10.92 -10.85 -3.77
N THR A 64 10.06 -11.41 -2.91
CA THR A 64 10.08 -12.83 -2.57
C THR A 64 9.79 -13.73 -3.77
N LEU A 65 8.84 -13.36 -4.63
CA LEU A 65 8.55 -14.12 -5.84
C LEU A 65 9.69 -14.03 -6.85
N LEU A 66 10.32 -12.86 -7.00
CA LEU A 66 11.45 -12.64 -7.89
C LEU A 66 12.68 -13.47 -7.47
N GLU A 67 12.95 -13.52 -6.16
CA GLU A 67 14.02 -14.35 -5.59
C GLU A 67 13.78 -15.85 -5.84
N ALA A 68 12.51 -16.28 -5.83
CA ALA A 68 12.15 -17.67 -6.07
C ALA A 68 12.19 -18.04 -7.57
N ASP A 69 11.53 -17.25 -8.41
CA ASP A 69 11.43 -17.47 -9.86
C ASP A 69 10.91 -16.20 -10.57
N PRO A 70 11.73 -15.54 -11.42
CA PRO A 70 11.29 -14.36 -12.18
C PRO A 70 10.07 -14.60 -13.08
N ALA A 71 9.90 -15.81 -13.63
CA ALA A 71 8.74 -16.12 -14.46
C ALA A 71 7.46 -16.21 -13.63
N LEU A 72 7.57 -16.70 -12.38
CA LEU A 72 6.45 -16.72 -11.44
C LEU A 72 6.07 -15.32 -10.98
N GLU A 73 7.05 -14.45 -10.69
CA GLU A 73 6.77 -13.05 -10.35
C GLU A 73 5.93 -12.36 -11.44
N GLY A 74 6.33 -12.51 -12.71
CA GLY A 74 5.60 -11.94 -13.84
C GLY A 74 4.20 -12.54 -14.07
N ALA A 75 3.94 -13.76 -13.59
CA ALA A 75 2.64 -14.43 -13.72
C ALA A 75 1.64 -14.05 -12.61
N VAL A 76 2.14 -13.56 -11.47
CA VAL A 76 1.31 -13.19 -10.31
C VAL A 76 0.98 -11.71 -10.35
N ASP A 77 -0.29 -11.37 -10.16
CA ASP A 77 -0.75 -10.02 -9.86
C ASP A 77 -1.01 -9.88 -8.34
N PRO A 78 -0.15 -9.17 -7.58
CA PRO A 78 -0.34 -8.90 -6.16
C PRO A 78 -1.57 -8.07 -5.82
N SER A 79 -2.22 -7.44 -6.81
CA SER A 79 -3.48 -6.72 -6.63
C SER A 79 -4.69 -7.64 -6.73
N SER A 80 -4.52 -8.83 -7.30
CA SER A 80 -5.58 -9.81 -7.45
C SER A 80 -5.78 -10.59 -6.14
N ARG A 81 -6.88 -10.28 -5.44
CA ARG A 81 -7.22 -10.92 -4.16
C ARG A 81 -7.24 -12.45 -4.23
N TRP A 82 -7.78 -13.02 -5.31
CA TRP A 82 -7.87 -14.47 -5.43
C TRP A 82 -6.49 -15.10 -5.62
N GLN A 83 -5.57 -14.46 -6.35
CA GLN A 83 -4.21 -14.99 -6.54
C GLN A 83 -3.41 -14.96 -5.24
N VAL A 84 -3.46 -13.85 -4.50
CA VAL A 84 -2.83 -13.74 -3.18
C VAL A 84 -3.43 -14.77 -2.20
N SER A 85 -4.74 -15.02 -2.28
CA SER A 85 -5.38 -16.06 -1.46
C SER A 85 -4.87 -17.46 -1.79
N MET A 86 -4.63 -17.78 -3.07
CA MET A 86 -4.03 -19.06 -3.45
C MET A 86 -2.60 -19.21 -2.94
N LEU A 87 -1.79 -18.16 -3.02
CA LEU A 87 -0.43 -18.19 -2.47
C LEU A 87 -0.43 -18.38 -0.95
N ALA A 88 -1.37 -17.74 -0.24
CA ALA A 88 -1.53 -17.91 1.21
C ALA A 88 -2.06 -19.31 1.59
N GLU A 89 -3.00 -19.87 0.82
CA GLU A 89 -3.59 -21.19 1.10
C GLU A 89 -2.62 -22.35 0.81
N PHE A 90 -1.79 -22.22 -0.23
CA PHE A 90 -0.92 -23.30 -0.70
C PHE A 90 0.57 -23.08 -0.45
N GLY A 91 0.99 -21.92 0.08
CA GLY A 91 2.39 -21.68 0.44
C GLY A 91 3.36 -21.57 -0.75
N GLY A 92 2.86 -21.24 -1.94
CA GLY A 92 3.68 -21.06 -3.15
C GLY A 92 3.73 -22.28 -4.08
N ALA A 93 4.74 -22.32 -4.96
CA ALA A 93 4.83 -23.27 -6.07
C ALA A 93 4.82 -24.74 -5.62
N ALA A 94 5.63 -25.09 -4.62
CA ALA A 94 5.75 -26.45 -4.11
C ALA A 94 4.44 -26.98 -3.50
N GLY A 95 3.80 -26.19 -2.63
CA GLY A 95 2.54 -26.60 -2.01
C GLY A 95 1.35 -26.57 -2.97
N CYS A 96 1.38 -25.71 -4.00
CA CYS A 96 0.43 -25.81 -5.11
C CYS A 96 0.60 -27.14 -5.84
N SER A 97 1.82 -27.48 -6.27
CA SER A 97 2.13 -28.74 -6.96
C SER A 97 1.67 -29.96 -6.15
N ALA A 98 1.98 -29.99 -4.85
CA ALA A 98 1.56 -31.05 -3.94
C ALA A 98 0.03 -31.16 -3.78
N ALA A 99 -0.71 -30.05 -3.84
CA ALA A 99 -2.16 -30.06 -3.71
C ALA A 99 -2.88 -30.63 -4.96
N GLY A 100 -2.27 -30.49 -6.13
CA GLY A 100 -2.84 -30.92 -7.41
C GLY A 100 -3.97 -30.00 -7.93
N TRP A 101 -4.23 -30.11 -9.24
CA TRP A 101 -5.17 -29.23 -9.95
C TRP A 101 -6.59 -29.22 -9.37
N ARG A 102 -7.10 -30.38 -8.93
CA ARG A 102 -8.47 -30.49 -8.40
C ARG A 102 -8.66 -29.63 -7.16
N ARG A 103 -7.73 -29.67 -6.20
CA ARG A 103 -7.80 -28.85 -4.98
C ARG A 103 -7.61 -27.38 -5.31
N PHE A 104 -6.62 -27.07 -6.14
CA PHE A 104 -6.33 -25.69 -6.55
C PHE A 104 -7.52 -25.04 -7.27
N SER A 105 -8.08 -25.69 -8.29
CA SER A 105 -9.20 -25.15 -9.06
C SER A 105 -10.47 -24.97 -8.23
N ASN A 106 -10.73 -25.86 -7.27
CA ASN A 106 -11.85 -25.71 -6.33
C ASN A 106 -11.64 -24.52 -5.38
N ALA A 107 -10.42 -24.32 -4.87
CA ALA A 107 -10.08 -23.17 -4.05
C ALA A 107 -10.15 -21.86 -4.85
N ALA A 108 -9.61 -21.84 -6.06
CA ALA A 108 -9.65 -20.69 -6.96
C ALA A 108 -11.10 -20.30 -7.31
N ARG A 109 -11.98 -21.29 -7.56
CA ARG A 109 -13.41 -21.05 -7.80
C ARG A 109 -14.10 -20.44 -6.57
N ARG A 110 -13.83 -20.97 -5.37
CA ARG A 110 -14.33 -20.37 -4.11
C ARG A 110 -13.84 -18.93 -3.92
N ALA A 111 -12.63 -18.62 -4.38
CA ALA A 111 -12.04 -17.29 -4.33
C ALA A 111 -12.52 -16.36 -5.46
N GLY A 112 -13.43 -16.81 -6.35
CA GLY A 112 -13.97 -16.00 -7.45
C GLY A 112 -13.04 -15.89 -8.67
N ALA A 113 -12.09 -16.81 -8.84
CA ALA A 113 -11.16 -16.78 -9.95
C ALA A 113 -11.82 -17.15 -11.29
N PRO A 114 -11.54 -16.42 -12.39
CA PRO A 114 -11.88 -16.88 -13.74
C PRO A 114 -11.17 -18.20 -14.04
N ALA A 115 -11.85 -19.16 -14.67
CA ALA A 115 -11.29 -20.50 -14.94
C ALA A 115 -9.97 -20.44 -15.73
N ALA A 116 -9.91 -19.61 -16.77
CA ALA A 116 -8.70 -19.40 -17.56
C ALA A 116 -7.57 -18.76 -16.73
N GLY A 117 -7.90 -17.81 -15.84
CA GLY A 117 -6.93 -17.19 -14.93
C GLY A 117 -6.35 -18.20 -13.95
N ALA A 118 -7.20 -19.03 -13.33
CA ALA A 118 -6.78 -20.09 -12.44
C ALA A 118 -5.86 -21.09 -13.15
N ARG A 119 -6.18 -21.46 -14.39
CA ARG A 119 -5.34 -22.38 -15.18
C ARG A 119 -3.95 -21.81 -15.46
N ARG A 120 -3.87 -20.54 -15.89
CA ARG A 120 -2.57 -19.88 -16.15
C ARG A 120 -1.71 -19.78 -14.90
N LEU A 121 -2.29 -19.36 -13.77
CA LEU A 121 -1.55 -19.25 -12.52
C LEU A 121 -1.04 -20.64 -12.06
N TRP A 122 -1.88 -21.66 -12.17
CA TRP A 122 -1.50 -23.04 -11.86
C TRP A 122 -0.32 -23.54 -12.70
N GLU A 123 -0.33 -23.26 -14.01
CA GLU A 123 0.77 -23.66 -14.91
C GLU A 123 2.07 -22.93 -14.57
N ALA A 124 2.02 -21.64 -14.25
CA ALA A 124 3.18 -20.89 -13.78
C ALA A 124 3.77 -21.46 -12.48
N LEU A 125 2.91 -21.78 -11.51
CA LEU A 125 3.31 -22.39 -10.24
C LEU A 125 3.93 -23.78 -10.44
N LEU A 126 3.37 -24.59 -11.34
CA LEU A 126 3.93 -25.90 -11.67
C LEU A 126 5.29 -25.78 -12.36
N ALA A 127 5.44 -24.85 -13.32
CA ALA A 127 6.70 -24.61 -14.00
C ALA A 127 7.79 -24.20 -12.99
N SER A 128 7.46 -23.27 -12.09
CA SER A 128 8.34 -22.84 -11.01
C SER A 128 8.75 -23.99 -10.08
N SER A 129 7.79 -24.85 -9.68
CA SER A 129 8.06 -26.00 -8.80
C SER A 129 9.02 -27.03 -9.40
N ARG A 130 9.11 -27.12 -10.73
CA ARG A 130 10.00 -28.02 -11.46
C ARG A 130 11.37 -27.40 -11.73
N SER A 131 11.45 -26.07 -11.71
CA SER A 131 12.68 -25.29 -11.90
C SER A 131 13.49 -25.16 -10.61
N GLY A 132 12.86 -25.44 -9.45
CA GLY A 132 13.51 -25.42 -8.14
C GLY A 132 14.71 -26.36 -8.05
N ARG A 133 15.90 -25.77 -8.14
CA ARG A 133 17.13 -26.26 -7.49
C ARG A 133 17.08 -25.94 -6.02
#